data_AF-A0A1M6SQF7-F1
#
_entry.id   AF-A0A1M6SQF7-F1
#
_cell.length_a   1.000
_cell.length_b   1.000
_cell.length_c   1.000
_cell.angle_alpha   90.00
_cell.angle_beta   90.00
_cell.angle_gamma   90.00
#
_symmetry.space_group_name_H-M   'P 1'
#
loop_
_entity.id
_entity.type
_entity.pdbx_description
1 polymer ?
#
loop_
_entity_poly.entity_id
_entity_poly.type
_entity_poly.pdbx_seq_one_letter_code
_entity_poly.pdbx_strand_id
1 'polypeptide(L)'
;MDFYPNLCFKPLATVHNLSTESPLSHLELTTAGPILYMLPDPSGQYLTLEYLDDDIPAFYLVNLTTQEITKELSLGNDYQNVVLKSFSNEYVLTQRFSDQNNPNSVEIFSFRWGDPNPTFAQIDSQILDHGAGWIKTPHPHFQGKTVLMDVLTGEVLSQVDDKNKTTETRYPTAYSDQSSYFTWFEKLLNQQDLMPVKSCEFLKEQKRLIVSYYVIENKKVSNYLSIFDEQGQHLEKFLLADGLKGIGKDTFFVCNNQLIFVTGKSTLNVIHL
;
A
#
# COMPACT_ATOMS: atom_id res chain seq x y z
N MET A 1 30.12 34.08 -2.09
CA MET A 1 29.88 33.41 -3.38
C MET A 1 28.80 32.40 -3.08
N ASP A 2 27.56 32.85 -3.20
CA ASP A 2 26.39 32.11 -2.74
C ASP A 2 25.90 31.25 -3.90
N PHE A 3 26.14 29.94 -3.81
CA PHE A 3 25.52 28.96 -4.69
C PHE A 3 24.23 28.48 -4.02
N TYR A 4 23.11 29.09 -4.37
CA TYR A 4 21.81 28.45 -4.24
C TYR A 4 21.63 27.55 -5.47
N PRO A 5 21.54 26.22 -5.34
CA PRO A 5 21.12 25.40 -6.46
C PRO A 5 19.63 25.66 -6.71
N ASN A 6 19.31 25.88 -7.97
CA ASN A 6 17.95 26.01 -8.47
C ASN A 6 17.12 24.81 -7.98
N LEU A 7 16.11 25.08 -7.13
CA LEU A 7 15.02 24.15 -6.86
C LEU A 7 14.27 23.95 -8.18
N CYS A 8 14.65 22.90 -8.90
CA CYS A 8 13.92 22.43 -10.06
C CYS A 8 12.65 21.78 -9.52
N PHE A 9 11.52 22.51 -9.57
CA PHE A 9 10.22 21.95 -9.25
C PHE A 9 9.92 20.86 -10.29
N LYS A 10 10.08 19.59 -9.90
CA LYS A 10 9.56 18.46 -10.68
C LYS A 10 8.03 18.60 -10.77
N PRO A 11 7.41 18.21 -11.90
CA PRO A 11 5.97 18.27 -12.03
C PRO A 11 5.31 17.37 -10.97
N LEU A 12 4.32 17.93 -10.27
CA LEU A 12 3.46 17.22 -9.32
C LEU A 12 2.78 16.03 -9.99
N ALA A 13 2.43 15.01 -9.20
CA ALA A 13 1.65 13.88 -9.67
C ALA A 13 0.40 14.35 -10.44
N THR A 14 0.12 13.71 -11.57
CA THR A 14 -1.02 14.08 -12.40
C THR A 14 -2.24 13.27 -11.97
N VAL A 15 -3.28 13.96 -11.52
CA VAL A 15 -4.57 13.37 -11.18
C VAL A 15 -5.46 13.48 -12.42
N HIS A 16 -5.91 12.34 -12.93
CA HIS A 16 -6.86 12.29 -14.05
C HIS A 16 -8.22 11.79 -13.54
N ASN A 17 -9.25 12.62 -13.74
CA ASN A 17 -10.63 12.16 -13.67
C ASN A 17 -11.04 11.72 -15.09
N LEU A 18 -11.09 10.41 -15.31
CA LEU A 18 -11.64 9.84 -16.54
C LEU A 18 -13.10 9.45 -16.32
N SER A 19 -14.00 9.83 -17.23
CA SER A 19 -14.81 8.84 -17.97
C SER A 19 -15.68 9.50 -19.04
N THR A 20 -15.85 8.79 -20.16
CA THR A 20 -17.14 8.77 -20.88
C THR A 20 -17.67 7.35 -21.11
N GLU A 21 -16.94 6.28 -20.75
CA GLU A 21 -17.36 4.89 -21.05
C GLU A 21 -17.46 3.95 -19.83
N SER A 22 -16.84 4.26 -18.69
CA SER A 22 -17.00 3.44 -17.47
C SER A 22 -18.17 3.93 -16.61
N PRO A 23 -19.06 3.04 -16.13
CA PRO A 23 -20.14 3.38 -15.20
C PRO A 23 -19.64 3.66 -13.77
N LEU A 24 -18.35 3.47 -13.46
CA LEU A 24 -17.80 3.67 -12.13
C LEU A 24 -16.92 4.93 -12.05
N SER A 25 -17.06 5.71 -10.97
CA SER A 25 -16.14 6.81 -10.69
C SER A 25 -14.77 6.27 -10.31
N HIS A 26 -13.72 6.81 -10.94
CA HIS A 26 -12.36 6.27 -10.89
C HIS A 26 -11.35 7.40 -10.69
N LEU A 27 -10.59 7.33 -9.59
CA LEU A 27 -9.35 8.10 -9.42
C LEU A 27 -8.19 7.28 -9.99
N GLU A 28 -7.42 7.89 -10.88
CA GLU A 28 -6.09 7.43 -11.26
C GLU A 28 -5.03 8.42 -10.76
N LEU A 29 -4.08 7.91 -10.00
CA LEU A 29 -2.93 8.65 -9.51
C LEU A 29 -1.64 7.93 -9.94
N THR A 30 -0.89 8.54 -10.85
CA THR A 30 0.42 8.01 -11.29
C THR A 30 1.56 8.65 -10.51
N THR A 31 2.40 7.81 -9.90
CA THR A 31 3.61 8.18 -9.19
C THR A 31 4.82 8.24 -10.13
N ALA A 32 5.90 8.92 -9.72
CA ALA A 32 7.12 9.08 -10.52
C ALA A 32 7.85 7.74 -10.79
N GLY A 33 7.68 6.76 -9.91
CA GLY A 33 8.20 5.40 -10.06
C GLY A 33 7.27 4.37 -9.42
N PRO A 34 7.73 3.14 -9.18
CA PRO A 34 6.87 2.06 -8.70
C PRO A 34 6.37 2.32 -7.27
N ILE A 35 5.08 2.04 -7.05
CA ILE A 35 4.45 1.93 -5.74
C ILE A 35 4.91 0.61 -5.12
N LEU A 36 5.48 0.69 -3.93
CA LEU A 36 6.01 -0.44 -3.18
C LEU A 36 5.03 -0.95 -2.14
N TYR A 37 4.35 -0.02 -1.46
CA TYR A 37 3.47 -0.36 -0.36
C TYR A 37 2.29 0.62 -0.25
N MET A 38 1.18 0.11 0.28
CA MET A 38 -0.05 0.86 0.50
C MET A 38 -0.57 0.52 1.88
N LEU A 39 -0.87 1.53 2.67
CA LEU A 39 -1.36 1.35 4.04
C LEU A 39 -2.59 2.25 4.26
N PRO A 40 -3.80 1.69 4.35
CA PRO A 40 -4.98 2.45 4.72
C PRO A 40 -4.97 2.75 6.23
N ASP A 41 -5.54 3.88 6.62
CA ASP A 41 -5.71 4.21 8.03
C ASP A 41 -6.90 3.44 8.63
N PRO A 42 -6.99 3.31 9.97
CA PRO A 42 -8.09 2.59 10.61
C PRO A 42 -9.48 3.15 10.31
N SER A 43 -9.61 4.45 10.04
CA SER A 43 -10.90 5.05 9.65
C SER A 43 -11.28 4.77 8.20
N GLY A 44 -10.33 4.33 7.36
CA GLY A 44 -10.47 4.18 5.93
C GLY A 44 -10.66 5.49 5.16
N GLN A 45 -10.39 6.63 5.79
CA GLN A 45 -10.47 7.95 5.16
C GLN A 45 -9.19 8.27 4.40
N TYR A 46 -8.06 7.75 4.87
CA TYR A 46 -6.74 8.06 4.34
C TYR A 46 -6.00 6.80 3.89
N LEU A 47 -5.20 6.96 2.85
CA LEU A 47 -4.30 5.95 2.33
C LEU A 47 -2.91 6.55 2.22
N THR A 48 -1.92 5.93 2.86
CA THR A 48 -0.52 6.27 2.60
C THR A 48 0.04 5.36 1.51
N LEU A 49 0.69 5.95 0.52
CA LEU A 49 1.46 5.27 -0.50
C LEU A 49 2.95 5.42 -0.19
N GLU A 50 3.70 4.33 -0.33
CA GLU A 50 5.16 4.34 -0.46
C GLU A 50 5.50 4.05 -1.93
N TYR A 51 6.30 4.90 -2.55
CA TYR A 51 6.78 4.72 -3.92
C TYR A 51 8.25 5.14 -4.04
N LEU A 52 8.89 4.79 -5.15
CA LEU A 52 10.25 5.23 -5.45
C LEU A 52 10.23 6.44 -6.41
N ASP A 53 10.87 7.55 -6.02
CA ASP A 53 11.28 8.63 -6.92
C ASP A 53 12.80 8.57 -7.08
N ASP A 54 13.28 8.27 -8.28
CA ASP A 54 14.72 8.07 -8.56
C ASP A 54 15.42 7.11 -7.57
N ASP A 55 14.79 5.96 -7.29
CA ASP A 55 15.23 4.93 -6.32
C ASP A 55 15.26 5.36 -4.84
N ILE A 56 14.72 6.56 -4.53
CA ILE A 56 14.58 7.06 -3.17
C ILE A 56 13.12 6.91 -2.71
N PRO A 57 12.87 6.38 -1.50
CA PRO A 57 11.51 6.30 -0.96
C PRO A 57 10.87 7.67 -0.81
N ALA A 58 9.65 7.79 -1.30
CA ALA A 58 8.76 8.93 -1.14
C ALA A 58 7.36 8.46 -0.77
N PHE A 59 6.59 9.35 -0.16
CA PHE A 59 5.29 9.03 0.42
C PHE A 59 4.23 10.06 0.05
N TYR A 60 3.03 9.57 -0.25
CA TYR A 60 1.84 10.39 -0.37
C TYR A 60 0.81 10.02 0.68
N LEU A 61 0.15 11.02 1.25
CA LEU A 61 -1.08 10.84 2.02
C LEU A 61 -2.27 11.22 1.14
N VAL A 62 -3.02 10.22 0.70
CA VAL A 62 -4.21 10.40 -0.14
C VAL A 62 -5.45 10.41 0.75
N ASN A 63 -6.30 11.42 0.61
CA ASN A 63 -7.63 11.41 1.18
C ASN A 63 -8.56 10.66 0.22
N LEU A 64 -9.07 9.50 0.64
CA LEU A 64 -9.87 8.63 -0.22
C LEU A 64 -11.27 9.21 -0.50
N THR A 65 -11.78 10.11 0.35
CA THR A 65 -13.06 10.79 0.14
C THR A 65 -12.95 11.90 -0.91
N THR A 66 -11.92 12.75 -0.80
CA THR A 66 -11.72 13.85 -1.76
C THR A 66 -10.93 13.42 -3.00
N GLN A 67 -10.29 12.25 -2.95
CA GLN A 67 -9.45 11.69 -4.00
C GLN A 67 -8.24 12.57 -4.34
N GLU A 68 -7.69 13.26 -3.33
CA GLU A 68 -6.58 14.19 -3.47
C GLU A 68 -5.37 13.76 -2.64
N ILE A 69 -4.17 14.05 -3.15
CA ILE A 69 -2.95 14.04 -2.32
C ILE A 69 -3.03 15.24 -1.39
N THR A 70 -3.09 14.97 -0.08
CA THR A 70 -3.15 16.00 0.95
C THR A 70 -1.78 16.34 1.53
N LYS A 71 -0.84 15.39 1.51
CA LYS A 71 0.53 15.56 2.00
C LYS A 71 1.51 14.72 1.19
N GLU A 72 2.74 15.18 1.17
CA GLU A 72 3.88 14.50 0.55
C GLU A 72 5.06 14.49 1.51
N LEU A 73 5.87 13.45 1.44
CA LEU A 73 7.19 13.39 2.05
C LEU A 73 8.16 12.74 1.07
N SER A 74 9.16 13.49 0.63
CA SER A 74 10.27 12.99 -0.18
C SER A 74 11.52 12.93 0.68
N LEU A 75 12.13 11.74 0.79
CA LEU A 75 13.31 11.55 1.65
C LEU A 75 14.62 11.86 0.90
N GLY A 76 15.70 12.03 1.67
CA GLY A 76 17.06 12.14 1.13
C GLY A 76 17.71 10.77 0.90
N ASN A 77 18.83 10.77 0.17
CA ASN A 77 19.63 9.57 -0.12
C ASN A 77 20.06 8.77 1.12
N ASP A 78 20.20 9.43 2.27
CA ASP A 78 20.57 8.78 3.52
C ASP A 78 19.51 7.80 4.03
N TYR A 79 18.29 7.86 3.49
CA TYR A 79 17.15 7.01 3.88
C TYR A 79 16.72 6.03 2.77
N GLN A 80 17.65 5.62 1.90
CA GLN A 80 17.38 4.52 0.98
C GLN A 80 16.94 3.25 1.74
N ASN A 81 16.06 2.47 1.10
CA ASN A 81 15.53 1.18 1.59
C ASN A 81 14.72 1.26 2.91
N VAL A 82 14.24 2.43 3.31
CA VAL A 82 13.22 2.50 4.36
C VAL A 82 11.88 2.01 3.84
N VAL A 83 11.10 1.40 4.73
CA VAL A 83 9.78 0.84 4.45
C VAL A 83 8.78 1.42 5.44
N LEU A 84 7.61 1.81 4.96
CA LEU A 84 6.48 2.29 5.74
C LEU A 84 6.01 1.23 6.74
N LYS A 85 5.76 1.66 7.98
CA LYS A 85 5.19 0.82 9.05
C LYS A 85 3.89 1.35 9.61
N SER A 86 3.79 2.65 9.81
CA SER A 86 2.59 3.30 10.31
C SER A 86 2.60 4.76 9.87
N PHE A 87 1.45 5.40 9.94
CA PHE A 87 1.32 6.81 9.64
C PHE A 87 0.17 7.41 10.43
N SER A 88 0.12 8.73 10.42
CA SER A 88 -1.06 9.50 10.79
C SER A 88 -1.10 10.77 9.93
N ASN A 89 -2.04 11.65 10.22
CA ASN A 89 -2.00 13.01 9.68
C ASN A 89 -0.76 13.79 10.12
N GLU A 90 -0.03 13.38 11.17
CA GLU A 90 1.11 14.15 11.68
C GLU A 90 2.46 13.54 11.29
N TYR A 91 2.53 12.22 11.14
CA TYR A 91 3.80 11.51 10.95
C TYR A 91 3.76 10.39 9.90
N VAL A 92 4.95 10.02 9.45
CA VAL A 92 5.27 8.78 8.74
C VAL A 92 6.30 8.01 9.57
N LEU A 93 5.97 6.79 9.97
CA LEU A 93 6.88 5.89 10.68
C LEU A 93 7.43 4.87 9.69
N THR A 94 8.76 4.82 9.58
CA THR A 94 9.46 3.89 8.69
C THR A 94 10.46 3.05 9.47
N GLN A 95 10.92 1.97 8.83
CA GLN A 95 12.07 1.22 9.32
C GLN A 95 12.94 0.75 8.14
N ARG A 96 14.21 0.47 8.41
CA ARG A 96 15.07 -0.32 7.51
C ARG A 96 15.97 -1.27 8.30
N PHE A 97 16.36 -2.38 7.69
CA PHE A 97 17.36 -3.27 8.30
C PHE A 97 18.74 -2.61 8.22
N SER A 98 19.41 -2.44 9.36
CA SER A 98 20.75 -1.85 9.44
C SER A 98 21.83 -2.82 8.96
N ASP A 99 21.57 -4.13 9.08
CA ASP A 99 22.44 -5.20 8.58
C ASP A 99 21.62 -6.26 7.84
N GLN A 100 21.94 -6.48 6.56
CA GLN A 100 21.26 -7.48 5.73
C GLN A 100 21.44 -8.92 6.24
N ASN A 101 22.45 -9.18 7.07
CA ASN A 101 22.72 -10.48 7.67
C ASN A 101 22.11 -10.64 9.07
N ASN A 102 21.60 -9.55 9.67
CA ASN A 102 21.00 -9.57 10.99
C ASN A 102 19.61 -8.92 10.95
N PRO A 103 18.53 -9.71 10.77
CA PRO A 103 17.17 -9.17 10.69
C PRO A 103 16.69 -8.51 11.99
N ASN A 104 17.43 -8.65 13.09
CA ASN A 104 17.09 -8.04 14.37
C ASN A 104 17.73 -6.65 14.58
N SER A 105 18.66 -6.23 13.72
CA SER A 105 19.16 -4.85 13.73
C SER A 105 18.35 -4.03 12.74
N VAL A 106 17.49 -3.18 13.28
CA VAL A 106 16.60 -2.31 12.51
C VAL A 106 16.79 -0.86 12.98
N GLU A 107 16.82 0.04 12.02
CA GLU A 107 16.73 1.48 12.24
C GLU A 107 15.28 1.91 12.06
N ILE A 108 14.74 2.61 13.05
CA ILE A 108 13.36 3.09 13.08
C ILE A 108 13.41 4.61 13.01
N PHE A 109 12.64 5.19 12.10
CA PHE A 109 12.56 6.63 11.90
C PHE A 109 11.11 7.10 11.93
N SER A 110 10.86 8.25 12.54
CA SER A 110 9.60 8.97 12.37
C SER A 110 9.87 10.33 11.75
N PHE A 111 9.08 10.68 10.75
CA PHE A 111 9.15 11.93 10.02
C PHE A 111 7.85 12.69 10.16
N ARG A 112 7.91 14.02 10.13
CA ARG A 112 6.73 14.84 9.87
C ARG A 112 6.53 14.98 8.36
N TRP A 113 5.28 15.06 7.93
CA TRP A 113 4.97 15.34 6.54
C TRP A 113 5.62 16.66 6.08
N GLY A 114 6.24 16.63 4.89
CA GLY A 114 6.97 17.76 4.32
C GLY A 114 8.36 18.05 4.93
N ASP A 115 8.79 17.34 5.97
CA ASP A 115 10.14 17.48 6.55
C ASP A 115 10.96 16.19 6.30
N PRO A 116 12.02 16.25 5.49
CA PRO A 116 12.85 15.09 5.20
C PRO A 116 13.74 14.66 6.38
N ASN A 117 13.76 15.42 7.49
CA ASN A 117 14.54 15.08 8.68
C ASN A 117 13.65 14.34 9.69
N PRO A 118 14.16 13.25 10.29
CA PRO A 118 13.39 12.50 11.27
C PRO A 118 13.25 13.31 12.57
N THR A 119 12.05 13.33 13.14
CA THR A 119 11.81 13.86 14.49
C THR A 119 12.25 12.88 15.57
N PHE A 120 12.31 11.60 15.22
CA PHE A 120 12.70 10.50 16.09
C PHE A 120 13.50 9.49 15.29
N ALA A 121 14.60 9.00 15.88
CA ALA A 121 15.39 7.91 15.33
C ALA A 121 15.80 6.96 16.46
N GLN A 122 15.67 5.67 16.20
CA GLN A 122 16.16 4.63 17.08
C GLN A 122 16.89 3.56 16.28
N ILE A 123 18.14 3.31 16.65
CA ILE A 123 19.05 2.40 15.95
C ILE A 123 19.20 1.12 16.76
N ASP A 124 19.46 0.01 16.07
CA ASP A 124 19.66 -1.32 16.67
C ASP A 124 18.50 -1.75 17.57
N SER A 125 17.27 -1.55 17.09
CA SER A 125 16.06 -1.97 17.78
C SER A 125 15.09 -2.73 16.88
N GLN A 126 13.93 -3.08 17.41
CA GLN A 126 12.86 -3.73 16.68
C GLN A 126 11.50 -3.21 17.16
N ILE A 127 10.56 -3.07 16.23
CA ILE A 127 9.16 -2.81 16.54
C ILE A 127 8.51 -4.15 16.92
N LEU A 128 8.20 -4.31 18.20
CA LEU A 128 7.48 -5.48 18.73
C LEU A 128 5.97 -5.35 18.52
N ASP A 129 5.48 -4.11 18.61
CA ASP A 129 4.08 -3.73 18.46
C ASP A 129 4.02 -2.23 18.16
N HIS A 130 2.90 -1.75 17.66
CA HIS A 130 2.70 -0.36 17.28
C HIS A 130 1.22 -0.02 17.20
N GLY A 131 0.93 1.27 17.39
CA GLY A 131 -0.41 1.81 17.21
C GLY A 131 -0.36 3.26 16.75
N ALA A 132 -1.46 3.97 16.92
CA ALA A 132 -1.53 5.38 16.55
C ALA A 132 -0.65 6.23 17.48
N GLY A 133 0.48 6.71 16.96
CA GLY A 133 1.40 7.58 17.66
C GLY A 133 2.40 6.88 18.60
N TRP A 134 2.39 5.55 18.68
CA TRP A 134 3.29 4.83 19.59
C TRP A 134 3.89 3.58 18.97
N ILE A 135 5.09 3.22 19.46
CA ILE A 135 5.75 1.94 19.20
C ILE A 135 6.14 1.25 20.50
N LYS A 136 6.17 -0.07 20.49
CA LYS A 136 6.71 -0.91 21.55
C LYS A 136 8.01 -1.52 21.09
N THR A 137 9.09 -1.33 21.85
CA THR A 137 10.42 -1.88 21.53
C THR A 137 11.00 -2.63 22.73
N PRO A 138 12.05 -3.45 22.56
CA PRO A 138 12.82 -3.95 23.68
C PRO A 138 13.40 -2.79 24.51
N HIS A 139 13.51 -2.99 25.82
CA HIS A 139 14.16 -2.04 26.70
C HIS A 139 15.69 -2.08 26.48
N PRO A 140 16.38 -0.95 26.26
CA PRO A 140 17.81 -0.94 25.90
C PRO A 140 18.73 -1.53 26.99
N HIS A 141 18.34 -1.41 28.26
CA HIS A 141 19.15 -1.87 29.40
C HIS A 141 18.64 -3.11 30.14
N PHE A 142 17.40 -3.56 29.92
CA PHE A 142 16.79 -4.62 30.73
C PHE A 142 16.27 -5.74 29.83
N GLN A 143 16.99 -6.85 29.82
CA GLN A 143 16.65 -8.01 29.02
C GLN A 143 15.23 -8.52 29.35
N GLY A 144 14.44 -8.78 28.31
CA GLY A 144 13.06 -9.27 28.44
C GLY A 144 12.05 -8.21 28.88
N LYS A 145 12.46 -6.94 29.04
CA LYS A 145 11.55 -5.81 29.25
C LYS A 145 11.30 -5.08 27.94
N THR A 146 10.19 -4.35 27.89
CA THR A 146 9.79 -3.52 26.75
C THR A 146 9.53 -2.09 27.19
N VAL A 147 9.67 -1.14 26.29
CA VAL A 147 9.29 0.25 26.47
C VAL A 147 8.25 0.63 25.42
N LEU A 148 7.30 1.47 25.81
CA LEU A 148 6.40 2.16 24.89
C LEU A 148 6.99 3.54 24.64
N MET A 149 7.05 3.97 23.39
CA MET A 149 7.58 5.27 23.01
C MET A 149 6.62 6.01 22.11
N ASP A 150 6.51 7.30 22.33
CA ASP A 150 5.81 8.23 21.45
C ASP A 150 6.64 8.46 20.19
N VAL A 151 6.05 8.25 19.01
CA VAL A 151 6.80 8.29 17.74
C VAL A 151 7.18 9.71 17.32
N LEU A 152 6.49 10.73 17.82
CA LEU A 152 6.75 12.12 17.45
C LEU A 152 7.89 12.73 18.28
N THR A 153 7.95 12.37 19.57
CA THR A 153 8.86 12.96 20.55
C THR A 153 10.00 12.03 20.96
N GLY A 154 9.83 10.72 20.80
CA GLY A 154 10.76 9.71 21.31
C GLY A 154 10.68 9.50 22.82
N GLU A 155 9.73 10.13 23.51
CA GLU A 155 9.58 9.99 24.96
C GLU A 155 8.93 8.66 25.35
N VAL A 156 9.32 8.13 26.51
CA VAL A 156 8.76 6.87 27.03
C VAL A 156 7.36 7.12 27.58
N LEU A 157 6.39 6.34 27.10
CA LEU A 157 5.00 6.37 27.54
C LEU A 157 4.77 5.40 28.71
N SER A 158 3.95 5.83 29.67
CA SER A 158 3.52 4.98 30.80
C SER A 158 2.36 4.06 30.44
N GLN A 159 1.51 4.47 29.51
CA GLN A 159 0.35 3.74 29.00
C GLN A 159 -0.04 4.28 27.62
N VAL A 160 -0.76 3.46 26.84
CA VAL A 160 -1.32 3.85 25.54
C VAL A 160 -2.83 3.67 25.58
N ASP A 161 -3.57 4.63 25.01
CA ASP A 161 -5.01 4.53 24.87
C ASP A 161 -5.33 3.92 23.51
N ASP A 162 -5.50 2.60 23.47
CA ASP A 162 -5.71 1.85 22.22
C ASP A 162 -7.18 1.84 21.79
N LYS A 163 -7.80 3.03 21.76
CA LYS A 163 -9.22 3.20 21.41
C LYS A 163 -9.49 3.24 19.91
N ASN A 164 -8.48 3.00 19.08
CA ASN A 164 -8.66 3.09 17.64
C ASN A 164 -9.35 1.83 17.11
N LYS A 165 -10.53 2.07 16.55
CA LYS A 165 -11.46 1.08 16.03
C LYS A 165 -10.81 0.23 14.94
N THR A 166 -11.35 -0.99 14.84
CA THR A 166 -11.10 -1.94 13.76
C THR A 166 -11.27 -1.29 12.39
N THR A 167 -10.31 -1.52 11.51
CA THR A 167 -10.34 -1.14 10.10
C THR A 167 -11.53 -1.81 9.38
N GLU A 168 -12.29 -1.07 8.56
CA GLU A 168 -13.23 -1.68 7.58
C GLU A 168 -12.52 -2.20 6.32
N THR A 169 -11.18 -2.21 6.32
CA THR A 169 -10.36 -2.74 5.23
C THR A 169 -10.53 -4.26 5.12
N ARG A 170 -10.84 -4.72 3.91
CA ARG A 170 -10.96 -6.14 3.56
C ARG A 170 -10.01 -6.49 2.44
N TYR A 171 -9.21 -7.51 2.69
CA TYR A 171 -8.27 -8.08 1.72
C TYR A 171 -8.88 -9.30 1.04
N PRO A 172 -8.51 -9.58 -0.21
CA PRO A 172 -9.01 -10.73 -0.92
C PRO A 172 -8.44 -12.02 -0.35
N THR A 173 -9.16 -13.12 -0.54
CA THR A 173 -8.67 -14.46 -0.23
C THR A 173 -7.98 -15.03 -1.47
N ALA A 174 -6.73 -15.49 -1.30
CA ALA A 174 -5.96 -16.12 -2.36
C ALA A 174 -6.25 -17.63 -2.45
N TYR A 175 -6.46 -18.12 -3.67
CA TYR A 175 -6.67 -19.52 -4.00
C TYR A 175 -5.65 -19.95 -5.05
N SER A 176 -4.80 -20.93 -4.74
CA SER A 176 -3.90 -21.54 -5.73
C SER A 176 -4.64 -22.49 -6.66
N ASP A 177 -4.02 -22.83 -7.78
CA ASP A 177 -4.49 -23.84 -8.76
C ASP A 177 -4.70 -25.24 -8.18
N GLN A 178 -4.14 -25.52 -6.99
CA GLN A 178 -4.37 -26.75 -6.24
C GLN A 178 -5.64 -26.72 -5.37
N SER A 179 -6.27 -25.55 -5.20
CA SER A 179 -7.48 -25.38 -4.40
C SER A 179 -8.73 -25.84 -5.15
N SER A 180 -9.64 -26.54 -4.47
CA SER A 180 -10.96 -26.87 -5.05
C SER A 180 -11.75 -25.62 -5.43
N TYR A 181 -11.57 -24.51 -4.72
CA TYR A 181 -12.21 -23.22 -5.04
C TYR A 181 -11.68 -22.61 -6.34
N PHE A 182 -10.42 -22.87 -6.72
CA PHE A 182 -9.88 -22.39 -8.00
C PHE A 182 -10.69 -22.92 -9.19
N THR A 183 -11.15 -24.17 -9.13
CA THR A 183 -12.00 -24.76 -10.18
C THR A 183 -13.35 -24.05 -10.35
N TRP A 184 -13.84 -23.36 -9.32
CA TRP A 184 -15.04 -22.53 -9.42
C TRP A 184 -14.73 -21.25 -10.22
N PHE A 185 -13.61 -20.60 -9.93
CA PHE A 185 -13.16 -19.41 -10.66
C PHE A 185 -12.82 -19.74 -12.12
N GLU A 186 -12.21 -20.89 -12.40
CA GLU A 186 -12.01 -21.38 -13.77
C GLU A 186 -13.34 -21.43 -14.54
N LYS A 187 -14.40 -22.00 -13.94
CA LYS A 187 -15.71 -22.08 -14.59
C LYS A 187 -16.32 -20.70 -14.84
N LEU A 188 -16.24 -19.80 -13.86
CA LEU A 188 -16.75 -18.43 -14.00
C LEU A 188 -16.00 -17.68 -15.11
N LEU A 189 -14.67 -17.74 -15.12
CA LEU A 189 -13.83 -17.00 -16.05
C LEU A 189 -13.86 -17.60 -17.47
N ASN A 190 -13.95 -18.93 -17.60
CA ASN A 190 -14.05 -19.59 -18.91
C ASN A 190 -15.35 -19.23 -19.65
N GLN A 191 -16.43 -18.86 -18.95
CA GLN A 191 -17.66 -18.36 -19.58
C GLN A 191 -17.45 -17.02 -20.32
N GLN A 192 -16.35 -16.33 -20.02
CA GLN A 192 -15.95 -15.05 -20.61
C GLN A 192 -14.72 -15.20 -21.52
N ASP A 193 -14.41 -16.43 -21.97
CA ASP A 193 -13.20 -16.78 -22.73
C ASP A 193 -11.88 -16.44 -22.02
N LEU A 194 -11.88 -16.44 -20.68
CA LEU A 194 -10.70 -16.22 -19.85
C LEU A 194 -10.25 -17.53 -19.20
N MET A 195 -9.01 -17.95 -19.47
CA MET A 195 -8.42 -19.17 -18.91
C MET A 195 -7.46 -18.83 -17.78
N PRO A 196 -7.91 -18.80 -16.50
CA PRO A 196 -7.02 -18.46 -15.40
C PRO A 196 -5.99 -19.57 -15.17
N VAL A 197 -4.81 -19.19 -14.69
CA VAL A 197 -3.71 -20.10 -14.34
C VAL A 197 -3.14 -19.76 -12.96
N LYS A 198 -2.48 -20.73 -12.33
CA LYS A 198 -1.67 -20.60 -11.10
C LYS A 198 -2.41 -20.20 -9.82
N SER A 199 -3.15 -19.10 -9.81
CA SER A 199 -3.86 -18.59 -8.64
C SER A 199 -4.92 -17.56 -9.01
N CYS A 200 -5.87 -17.34 -8.12
CA CYS A 200 -6.80 -16.21 -8.16
C CYS A 200 -6.91 -15.61 -6.76
N GLU A 201 -7.22 -14.31 -6.67
CA GLU A 201 -7.61 -13.66 -5.43
C GLU A 201 -9.05 -13.18 -5.57
N PHE A 202 -9.84 -13.37 -4.52
CA PHE A 202 -11.27 -13.07 -4.57
C PHE A 202 -11.74 -12.31 -3.33
N LEU A 203 -12.60 -11.33 -3.58
CA LEU A 203 -13.33 -10.62 -2.55
C LEU A 203 -14.77 -10.39 -3.03
N LYS A 204 -15.74 -10.72 -2.16
CA LYS A 204 -17.13 -10.33 -2.37
C LYS A 204 -17.39 -9.01 -1.66
N GLU A 205 -17.87 -8.02 -2.42
CA GLU A 205 -18.29 -6.73 -1.90
C GLU A 205 -19.76 -6.48 -2.24
N GLN A 206 -20.64 -6.51 -1.23
CA GLN A 206 -22.08 -6.36 -1.43
C GLN A 206 -22.61 -7.26 -2.57
N LYS A 207 -22.98 -6.63 -3.70
CA LYS A 207 -23.52 -7.23 -4.93
C LYS A 207 -22.48 -7.43 -6.04
N ARG A 208 -21.20 -7.29 -5.71
CA ARG A 208 -20.09 -7.37 -6.65
C ARG A 208 -19.14 -8.49 -6.27
N LEU A 209 -18.63 -9.16 -7.29
CA LEU A 209 -17.58 -10.17 -7.18
C LEU A 209 -16.32 -9.56 -7.78
N ILE A 210 -15.25 -9.47 -6.99
CA ILE A 210 -13.98 -8.89 -7.45
C ILE A 210 -12.97 -10.03 -7.49
N VAL A 211 -12.41 -10.28 -8.66
CA VAL A 211 -11.49 -11.40 -8.91
C VAL A 211 -10.23 -10.88 -9.58
N SER A 212 -9.09 -11.07 -8.92
CA SER A 212 -7.77 -10.97 -9.55
C SER A 212 -7.35 -12.36 -10.02
N TYR A 213 -6.89 -12.48 -11.26
CA TYR A 213 -6.52 -13.77 -11.86
C TYR A 213 -5.35 -13.61 -12.82
N TYR A 214 -4.65 -14.71 -13.09
CA TYR A 214 -3.51 -14.72 -13.99
C TYR A 214 -3.87 -15.47 -15.26
N VAL A 215 -3.37 -15.01 -16.41
CA VAL A 215 -3.51 -15.69 -17.70
C VAL A 215 -2.16 -15.79 -18.39
N ILE A 216 -2.03 -16.71 -19.35
CA ILE A 216 -0.85 -16.81 -20.20
C ILE A 216 -1.16 -16.18 -21.55
N GLU A 217 -0.55 -15.04 -21.84
CA GLU A 217 -0.68 -14.31 -23.10
C GLU A 217 0.71 -14.17 -23.72
N ASN A 218 0.88 -14.57 -24.98
CA ASN A 218 2.18 -14.48 -25.67
C ASN A 218 3.35 -15.13 -24.89
N LYS A 219 3.09 -16.27 -24.22
CA LYS A 219 4.04 -16.98 -23.33
C LYS A 219 4.48 -16.20 -22.09
N LYS A 220 3.83 -15.08 -21.79
CA LYS A 220 4.04 -14.28 -20.59
C LYS A 220 2.84 -14.41 -19.66
N VAL A 221 3.07 -14.15 -18.39
CA VAL A 221 2.02 -14.17 -17.38
C VAL A 221 1.52 -12.74 -17.19
N SER A 222 0.23 -12.54 -17.41
CA SER A 222 -0.48 -11.29 -17.15
C SER A 222 -1.37 -11.48 -15.92
N ASN A 223 -1.52 -10.45 -15.10
CA ASN A 223 -2.48 -10.39 -14.00
C ASN A 223 -3.56 -9.36 -14.31
N TYR A 224 -4.81 -9.80 -14.24
CA TYR A 224 -5.99 -8.98 -14.46
C TYR A 224 -6.84 -8.92 -13.19
N LEU A 225 -7.53 -7.81 -13.02
CA LEU A 225 -8.60 -7.64 -12.05
C LEU A 225 -9.92 -7.52 -12.81
N SER A 226 -10.94 -8.25 -12.40
CA SER A 226 -12.29 -8.10 -12.96
C SER A 226 -13.33 -7.91 -11.86
N ILE A 227 -14.30 -7.07 -12.16
CA ILE A 227 -15.48 -6.83 -11.34
C ILE A 227 -16.65 -7.47 -12.07
N PHE A 228 -17.41 -8.30 -11.37
CA PHE A 228 -18.65 -8.91 -11.86
C PHE A 228 -19.83 -8.50 -10.99
N ASP A 229 -21.03 -8.54 -11.54
CA ASP A 229 -22.26 -8.45 -10.76
C ASP A 229 -22.60 -9.79 -10.06
N GLU A 230 -23.74 -9.83 -9.34
CA GLU A 230 -24.20 -11.04 -8.64
C GLU A 230 -24.61 -12.17 -9.60
N GLN A 231 -24.84 -11.86 -10.88
CA GLN A 231 -25.20 -12.81 -11.92
C GLN A 231 -23.96 -13.34 -12.65
N GLY A 232 -22.76 -12.87 -12.29
CA GLY A 232 -21.50 -13.23 -12.93
C GLY A 232 -21.30 -12.53 -14.28
N GLN A 233 -22.08 -11.50 -14.61
CA GLN A 233 -21.81 -10.66 -15.76
C GLN A 233 -20.62 -9.77 -15.48
N HIS A 234 -19.76 -9.64 -16.48
CA HIS A 234 -18.56 -8.84 -16.40
C HIS A 234 -18.90 -7.35 -16.49
N LEU A 235 -18.48 -6.57 -15.49
CA LEU A 235 -18.71 -5.13 -15.41
C LEU A 235 -17.48 -4.35 -15.88
N GLU A 236 -16.30 -4.71 -15.36
CA GLU A 236 -15.04 -4.01 -15.62
C GLU A 236 -13.83 -4.94 -15.57
N LYS A 237 -12.80 -4.64 -16.37
CA LYS A 237 -11.52 -5.39 -16.42
C LYS A 237 -10.33 -4.44 -16.47
N PHE A 238 -9.38 -4.68 -15.58
CA PHE A 238 -8.11 -3.94 -15.50
C PHE A 238 -6.93 -4.88 -15.71
N LEU A 239 -5.97 -4.48 -16.53
CA LEU A 239 -4.66 -5.12 -16.58
C LEU A 239 -3.82 -4.56 -15.43
N LEU A 240 -3.57 -5.37 -14.39
CA LEU A 240 -2.75 -4.97 -13.26
C LEU A 240 -1.27 -4.94 -13.64
N ALA A 241 -0.79 -6.02 -14.27
CA ALA A 241 0.58 -6.13 -14.75
C ALA A 241 0.73 -7.22 -15.83
N ASP A 242 1.72 -7.07 -16.71
CA ASP A 242 2.11 -8.06 -17.73
C ASP A 242 3.59 -8.44 -17.56
N GLY A 243 4.00 -9.56 -18.16
CA GLY A 243 5.39 -10.02 -18.18
C GLY A 243 5.87 -10.51 -16.82
N LEU A 244 4.96 -11.00 -15.98
CA LEU A 244 5.25 -11.38 -14.61
C LEU A 244 6.12 -12.65 -14.55
N LYS A 245 7.13 -12.62 -13.68
CA LYS A 245 7.94 -13.80 -13.33
C LYS A 245 7.30 -14.65 -12.23
N GLY A 246 6.35 -14.08 -11.49
CA GLY A 246 5.74 -14.70 -10.31
C GLY A 246 4.29 -14.27 -10.12
N ILE A 247 3.76 -14.61 -8.96
CA ILE A 247 2.40 -14.32 -8.51
C ILE A 247 2.51 -13.30 -7.38
N GLY A 248 1.75 -12.21 -7.47
CA GLY A 248 1.53 -11.26 -6.36
C GLY A 248 0.45 -11.76 -5.40
N LYS A 249 0.49 -11.25 -4.17
CA LYS A 249 -0.56 -11.38 -3.17
C LYS A 249 -1.09 -9.99 -2.83
N ASP A 250 -2.31 -9.95 -2.31
CA ASP A 250 -2.98 -8.72 -1.90
C ASP A 250 -3.00 -7.68 -3.03
N THR A 251 -3.28 -8.16 -4.27
CA THR A 251 -3.20 -7.34 -5.49
C THR A 251 -4.22 -6.20 -5.52
N PHE A 252 -5.24 -6.30 -4.68
CA PHE A 252 -6.23 -5.27 -4.42
C PHE A 252 -6.77 -5.40 -3.00
N PHE A 253 -7.51 -4.41 -2.51
CA PHE A 253 -8.32 -4.50 -1.30
C PHE A 253 -9.51 -3.54 -1.38
N VAL A 254 -10.47 -3.69 -0.47
CA VAL A 254 -11.59 -2.75 -0.33
C VAL A 254 -11.50 -2.04 1.01
N CYS A 255 -11.63 -0.72 0.99
CA CYS A 255 -11.69 0.12 2.19
C CYS A 255 -12.84 1.12 2.02
N ASN A 256 -13.78 1.20 2.97
CA ASN A 256 -14.93 2.11 2.92
C ASN A 256 -15.69 2.11 1.57
N ASN A 257 -16.02 0.91 1.04
CA ASN A 257 -16.65 0.70 -0.27
C ASN A 257 -15.83 1.25 -1.46
N GLN A 258 -14.53 1.40 -1.31
CA GLN A 258 -13.62 1.78 -2.39
C GLN A 258 -12.67 0.63 -2.68
N LEU A 259 -12.66 0.17 -3.93
CA LEU A 259 -11.71 -0.79 -4.46
C LEU A 259 -10.40 -0.08 -4.78
N ILE A 260 -9.32 -0.55 -4.17
CA ILE A 260 -7.99 0.05 -4.27
C ILE A 260 -7.01 -0.99 -4.83
N PHE A 261 -6.27 -0.63 -5.89
CA PHE A 261 -5.28 -1.50 -6.53
C PHE A 261 -4.27 -0.69 -7.35
N VAL A 262 -3.19 -1.35 -7.77
CA VAL A 262 -2.13 -0.74 -8.59
C VAL A 262 -2.09 -1.34 -9.99
N THR A 263 -1.99 -0.49 -11.00
CA THR A 263 -1.75 -0.87 -12.41
C THR A 263 -0.38 -0.38 -12.86
N GLY A 264 0.30 -1.15 -13.72
CA GLY A 264 1.58 -0.74 -14.30
C GLY A 264 2.72 -0.52 -13.28
N LYS A 265 2.54 -0.99 -12.04
CA LYS A 265 3.40 -0.76 -10.86
C LYS A 265 3.41 0.66 -10.31
N SER A 266 3.00 1.68 -11.05
CA SER A 266 3.13 3.10 -10.65
C SER A 266 1.81 3.87 -10.63
N THR A 267 0.69 3.24 -10.97
CA THR A 267 -0.62 3.93 -10.97
C THR A 267 -1.50 3.34 -9.89
N LEU A 268 -1.84 4.15 -8.88
CA LEU A 268 -2.90 3.85 -7.92
C LEU A 268 -4.26 4.06 -8.60
N ASN A 269 -5.16 3.11 -8.41
CA ASN A 269 -6.54 3.18 -8.84
C ASN A 269 -7.44 3.11 -7.62
N VAL A 270 -8.42 4.02 -7.53
CA VAL A 270 -9.47 3.99 -6.51
C VAL A 270 -10.82 4.07 -7.19
N ILE A 271 -11.64 3.03 -7.00
CA ILE A 271 -12.95 2.89 -7.64
C ILE A 271 -14.03 2.80 -6.58
N HIS A 272 -15.11 3.56 -6.73
CA HIS A 272 -16.27 3.43 -5.84
C HIS A 272 -17.12 2.20 -6.22
N LEU A 273 -17.42 1.35 -5.24
CA LEU A 273 -18.22 0.13 -5.39
C LEU A 273 -19.69 0.33 -5.00
#